data_AF-A0A316LQZ5-F1
#
_entry.id   AF-A0A316LQZ5-F1
#
_cell.length_a   1.000
_cell.length_b   1.000
_cell.length_c   1.000
_cell.angle_alpha   90.00
_cell.angle_beta   90.00
_cell.angle_gamma   90.00
#
_symmetry.space_group_name_H-M   'P 1'
#
loop_
_entity.id
_entity.type
_entity.pdbx_description
1 polymer ?
#
loop_
_entity_poly.entity_id
_entity_poly.type
_entity_poly.pdbx_seq_one_letter_code
_entity_poly.pdbx_strand_id
1 'polypeptide(L)' 'MVCGCEKCGTLMVQEQKGIQCRCVCPNCGNHCDICIGFERPLSKEELAQLLANLRGEKADA' A
#
# COMPACT_ATOMS: atom_id res chain seq x y z
N MET A 1 -9.21 -7.34 -7.89
CA MET A 1 -9.68 -7.24 -6.49
C MET A 1 -10.67 -6.08 -6.45
N VAL A 2 -11.86 -6.24 -5.89
CA VAL A 2 -12.85 -5.15 -5.78
C VAL A 2 -13.05 -4.85 -4.30
N CYS A 3 -12.79 -3.62 -3.87
CA CYS A 3 -12.94 -3.19 -2.48
C CYS A 3 -14.00 -2.09 -2.34
N GLY A 4 -14.67 -2.04 -1.19
CA GLY A 4 -15.52 -0.93 -0.80
C GLY A 4 -14.69 0.19 -0.15
N CYS A 5 -15.06 1.44 -0.43
CA CYS A 5 -14.40 2.61 0.16
C CYS A 5 -14.66 2.65 1.67
N GLU A 6 -13.60 2.70 2.48
CA GLU A 6 -13.70 2.81 3.94
C GLU A 6 -14.43 4.08 4.43
N LYS A 7 -14.51 5.13 3.60
CA LYS A 7 -15.18 6.39 3.97
C LYS A 7 -16.68 6.39 3.67
N CYS A 8 -17.12 5.72 2.60
CA CYS A 8 -18.52 5.84 2.13
C CYS A 8 -19.14 4.54 1.60
N GLY A 9 -18.44 3.41 1.65
CA GLY A 9 -18.91 2.10 1.22
C GLY A 9 -19.01 1.89 -0.30
N THR A 10 -18.86 2.94 -1.11
CA THR A 10 -18.90 2.83 -2.58
C THR A 10 -17.78 1.93 -3.10
N LEU A 11 -18.08 1.09 -4.09
CA LEU A 11 -17.07 0.25 -4.74
C LEU A 11 -16.01 1.12 -5.42
N MET A 12 -14.75 0.82 -5.12
CA MET A 12 -13.61 1.58 -5.63
C MET A 12 -13.15 1.07 -7.00
N VAL A 13 -12.60 1.98 -7.80
CA VAL A 13 -12.03 1.70 -9.12
C VAL A 13 -10.50 1.61 -8.99
N GLN A 14 -9.89 0.61 -9.62
CA GLN A 14 -8.44 0.48 -9.62
C GLN A 14 -7.83 1.40 -10.69
N GLU A 15 -6.95 2.31 -10.27
CA GLU A 15 -6.09 3.10 -11.14
C GLU A 15 -4.74 2.38 -11.28
N GLN A 16 -4.38 2.02 -12.51
CA GLN A 16 -3.14 1.31 -12.81
C GLN A 16 -2.12 2.27 -13.42
N LYS A 17 -1.03 2.55 -12.72
CA LYS A 17 0.13 3.32 -13.21
C LYS A 17 1.42 2.54 -12.98
N GLY A 18 1.57 1.44 -13.73
CA GLY A 18 2.72 0.54 -13.59
C GLY A 18 2.79 -0.03 -12.17
N ILE A 19 3.94 0.17 -11.50
CA ILE A 19 4.16 -0.22 -10.10
C ILE A 19 3.32 0.59 -9.11
N GLN A 20 2.91 1.81 -9.47
CA GLN A 20 2.04 2.65 -8.66
C GLN A 20 0.57 2.31 -8.97
N CYS A 21 0.09 1.19 -8.45
CA CYS A 21 -1.33 0.85 -8.51
C CYS A 21 -2.03 1.28 -7.22
N ARG A 22 -3.21 1.90 -7.34
CA ARG A 22 -4.05 2.28 -6.20
C ARG A 22 -5.52 2.16 -6.55
N CYS A 23 -6.38 2.11 -5.54
CA CYS A 23 -7.82 2.22 -5.70
C CYS A 23 -8.27 3.67 -5.44
N VAL A 24 -9.16 4.19 -6.27
CA VAL A 24 -9.75 5.52 -6.15
C VAL A 24 -11.28 5.39 -5.99
N CYS A 25 -11.84 6.03 -4.98
CA CYS A 25 -13.29 6.06 -4.78
C CYS A 25 -13.94 7.04 -5.76
N PRO A 26 -14.87 6.61 -6.64
CA PRO A 26 -15.51 7.50 -7.60
C PRO A 26 -16.50 8.48 -6.97
N ASN A 27 -16.95 8.22 -5.73
CA ASN A 27 -17.93 9.06 -5.04
C ASN A 27 -17.26 10.16 -4.19
N CYS A 28 -16.22 9.83 -3.43
CA CYS A 28 -15.59 10.76 -2.49
C CYS A 28 -14.10 11.05 -2.76
N GLY A 29 -13.50 10.40 -3.76
CA GLY A 29 -12.09 10.64 -4.13
C GLY A 29 -11.04 10.01 -3.21
N ASN A 30 -11.43 9.26 -2.16
CA ASN A 30 -10.46 8.61 -1.27
C ASN A 30 -9.55 7.63 -2.05
N HIS A 31 -8.25 7.63 -1.72
CA HIS A 31 -7.26 6.71 -2.28
C HIS A 31 -6.91 5.58 -1.29
N CYS A 32 -6.66 4.38 -1.78
CA CYS A 32 -6.26 3.23 -0.98
C CYS A 32 -5.31 2.31 -1.76
N ASP A 33 -4.21 1.89 -1.13
CA ASP A 33 -3.17 1.03 -1.70
C ASP A 33 -2.80 -0.14 -0.76
N ILE A 34 -3.51 -0.30 0.36
CA ILE A 34 -3.19 -1.27 1.42
C ILE A 34 -3.07 -2.72 0.91
N CYS A 35 -3.85 -3.11 -0.10
CA CYS A 35 -3.83 -4.45 -0.68
C CYS A 35 -2.76 -4.62 -1.77
N ILE A 36 -2.24 -3.52 -2.32
CA ILE A 36 -1.29 -3.53 -3.44
C ILE A 36 0.15 -3.71 -2.93
N GLY A 37 0.42 -3.35 -1.67
CA GLY A 37 1.77 -3.43 -1.09
C GLY A 37 2.62 -2.22 -1.45
N PHE A 38 3.95 -2.36 -1.40
CA PHE A 38 4.89 -1.24 -1.50
C PHE A 38 4.72 -0.42 -2.79
N GLU A 39 4.70 0.91 -2.66
CA GLU A 39 4.59 1.88 -3.78
C GLU A 39 5.70 1.73 -4.83
N ARG A 40 6.80 1.05 -4.47
CA ARG A 40 7.93 0.73 -5.34
C ARG A 40 8.63 -0.57 -4.92
N PRO A 41 9.40 -1.20 -5.82
CA PRO A 41 10.35 -2.22 -5.44
C PRO A 41 11.36 -1.68 -4.40
N LEU A 42 11.69 -2.51 -3.41
CA LEU A 42 12.78 -2.22 -2.47
C LEU A 42 14.11 -2.66 -3.08
N SER A 43 15.17 -1.90 -2.79
CA SER A 43 16.54 -2.39 -2.97
C SER A 43 16.83 -3.54 -2.00
N LYS A 44 17.92 -4.26 -2.25
CA LYS A 44 18.35 -5.36 -1.39
C LYS A 44 18.58 -4.90 0.04
N GLU A 45 19.20 -3.73 0.20
CA GLU A 45 19.57 -3.13 1.48
C GLU A 45 18.31 -2.70 2.27
N GLU A 46 17.36 -2.05 1.59
CA GLU A 46 16.09 -1.65 2.20
C GLU A 46 15.25 -2.85 2.65
N LEU A 47 15.22 -3.92 1.85
CA LEU A 47 14.53 -5.15 2.21
C LEU A 47 15.21 -5.81 3.42
N ALA A 48 16.55 -5.85 3.47
CA ALA A 48 17.28 -6.40 4.61
C ALA A 48 16.96 -5.63 5.90
N GLN A 49 16.93 -4.30 5.85
CA GLN A 49 16.59 -3.46 7.00
C GLN A 49 15.14 -3.68 7.45
N LEU A 50 14.19 -3.75 6.51
CA LEU A 50 12.79 -4.03 6.83
C LEU A 50 12.65 -5.38 7.54
N LEU A 51 13.34 -6.41 7.06
CA LEU A 51 13.31 -7.75 7.66
C LEU A 51 13.93 -7.77 9.05
N ALA A 52 15.02 -7.04 9.30
CA ALA A 52 15.61 -6.88 10.62
C ALA A 52 14.61 -6.24 11.60
N ASN A 53 13.98 -5.13 11.18
CA ASN A 53 12.97 -4.43 11.98
C ASN A 53 11.76 -5.33 12.31
N LEU A 54 11.27 -6.10 11.34
CA LEU A 54 10.13 -7.02 11.52
C LEU A 54 10.44 -8.20 12.44
N ARG A 55 11.70 -8.63 12.51
CA ARG A 55 12.17 -9.70 13.42
C ARG A 55 12.30 -9.23 14.87
N GLY A 56 12.03 -7.96 15.16
CA GLY A 56 12.09 -7.42 16.51
C GLY A 56 13.50 -7.07 16.99
N GLU A 57 14.47 -6.97 16.07
CA GLU A 57 15.78 -6.39 16.33
C GLU A 57 15.64 -4.87 16.38
N LYS A 58 14.90 -4.33 17.35
CA LYS A 58 14.99 -2.91 17.67
C LYS A 58 16.42 -2.63 18.10
N ALA A 59 17.17 -1.93 17.28
CA ALA A 59 18.26 -1.11 17.77
C ALA A 59 17.61 0.03 18.55
N ASP A 60 17.65 -0.10 19.87
CA ASP A 60 17.34 0.98 20.80
C ASP A 60 18.15 2.23 20.42
N ALA A 61 17.47 3.37 20.31
CA ALA A 61 18.08 4.69 20.23
C ALA A 61 18.00 5.37 21.59
#